data_AF-A0A519YPX1-F1
#
_entry.id   AF-A0A519YPX1-F1
#
_cell.length_a   1.000
_cell.length_b   1.000
_cell.length_c   1.000
_cell.angle_alpha   90.00
_cell.angle_beta   90.00
_cell.angle_gamma   90.00
#
_symmetry.space_group_name_H-M   'P 1'
#
loop_
_entity.id
_entity.type
_entity.pdbx_description
1 polymer ?
#
loop_
_entity_poly.entity_id
_entity_poly.type
_entity_poly.pdbx_seq_one_letter_code
_entity_poly.pdbx_strand_id
1 'polypeptide(L)'
;MSYPLRHPAPGYARGRWLLLSFSLFLLSCMSPTPNPIYKHAPQEYFPAAPALTLAQAIRADDVAAIDAVFAQHPDLDPNLAGRQGVTFLFWAYAHHHVRSLRALVAHGADANRPLLLPNAKGGTDTTHLLNIATEGPQDELLVALLDLGANPNVVDERKVPALLNAVYINNYPRMKLLLDRGANIDATDSGGYTAASTLASLNNFEMVYYLLERGANWRKPNGDVALSTQEKAIGNEKSTAWQIKVKHWLLAHGVQFPVPSSGAKRYATIRQRWEQTPEGHAWRTKLDALGAQPDVVGKAWTTQEDAARAAMKAWMQKEGIAEPPFFTPSVKK
;
A
#
# COMPACT_ATOMS: atom_id res chain seq x y z
N MET A 1 -30.12 -57.52 5.01
CA MET A 1 -29.15 -57.10 3.97
C MET A 1 -28.49 -55.84 4.47
N SER A 2 -27.37 -56.03 5.13
CA SER A 2 -26.66 -55.02 5.92
C SER A 2 -25.38 -54.69 5.18
N TYR A 3 -25.28 -53.49 4.64
CA TYR A 3 -24.03 -52.95 4.12
C TYR A 3 -23.47 -51.96 5.14
N PRO A 4 -22.29 -52.25 5.74
CA PRO A 4 -21.67 -51.35 6.68
C PRO A 4 -20.92 -50.21 5.98
N LEU A 5 -20.98 -49.05 6.62
CA LEU A 5 -20.22 -47.85 6.36
C LEU A 5 -18.71 -48.16 6.34
N ARG A 6 -18.06 -47.98 5.18
CA ARG A 6 -16.60 -47.89 5.08
C ARG A 6 -16.17 -46.46 5.40
N HIS A 7 -15.43 -46.29 6.49
CA HIS A 7 -14.55 -45.14 6.68
C HIS A 7 -13.41 -45.18 5.65
N PRO A 8 -12.99 -44.03 5.10
CA PRO A 8 -11.60 -43.81 4.74
C PRO A 8 -10.88 -43.03 5.85
N ALA A 9 -9.69 -43.53 6.18
CA ALA A 9 -8.70 -42.97 7.11
C ALA A 9 -8.00 -41.72 6.49
N PRO A 10 -7.16 -41.00 7.27
CA PRO A 10 -6.97 -39.55 7.15
C PRO A 10 -6.05 -39.15 5.98
N GLY A 11 -6.58 -38.35 5.07
CA GLY A 11 -5.82 -37.68 4.02
C GLY A 11 -5.11 -36.45 4.57
N TYR A 12 -3.79 -36.49 4.56
CA TYR A 12 -2.89 -35.41 4.94
C TYR A 12 -3.14 -34.12 4.16
N ALA A 13 -3.11 -33.02 4.92
CA ALA A 13 -3.02 -31.65 4.46
C ALA A 13 -1.74 -31.37 3.65
N ARG A 14 -1.87 -30.47 2.65
CA ARG A 14 -0.89 -29.49 2.07
C ARG A 14 -1.38 -29.12 0.66
N GLY A 15 -1.46 -27.88 0.20
CA GLY A 15 -1.05 -26.60 0.75
C GLY A 15 -1.86 -25.48 0.09
N ARG A 16 -2.69 -24.81 0.89
CA ARG A 16 -3.24 -23.47 0.65
C ARG A 16 -2.57 -22.55 1.68
N TRP A 17 -1.37 -22.09 1.35
CA TRP A 17 -0.59 -21.06 2.04
C TRP A 17 0.09 -20.30 0.89
N LEU A 18 -0.13 -19.01 0.59
CA LEU A 18 -0.36 -17.83 1.43
C LEU A 18 -1.22 -16.80 0.66
N LEU A 19 -2.55 -16.85 0.77
CA LEU A 19 -3.44 -15.72 0.43
C LEU A 19 -4.67 -15.69 1.36
N LEU A 20 -4.51 -16.13 2.61
CA LEU A 20 -5.55 -16.14 3.65
C LEU A 20 -5.07 -15.49 4.97
N SER A 21 -4.23 -14.46 4.86
CA SER A 21 -3.92 -13.55 5.97
C SER A 21 -3.89 -12.07 5.57
N PHE A 22 -4.58 -11.71 4.48
CA PHE A 22 -4.69 -10.32 4.00
C PHE A 22 -6.13 -9.83 3.84
N SER A 23 -7.07 -10.39 4.63
CA SER A 23 -8.48 -9.94 4.66
C SER A 23 -9.14 -9.97 6.04
N LEU A 24 -8.37 -9.85 7.13
CA LEU A 24 -8.93 -9.64 8.48
C LEU A 24 -7.95 -9.02 9.48
N PHE A 25 -7.04 -8.15 9.01
CA PHE A 25 -6.30 -7.21 9.86
C PHE A 25 -6.47 -5.74 9.42
N LEU A 26 -7.50 -5.47 8.61
CA LEU A 26 -7.99 -4.12 8.31
C LEU A 26 -9.19 -3.73 9.21
N LEU A 27 -9.35 -4.39 10.35
CA LEU A 27 -10.38 -4.09 11.35
C LEU A 27 -9.90 -4.23 12.80
N SER A 28 -8.58 -4.18 13.05
CA SER A 28 -8.03 -4.28 14.42
C SER A 28 -7.00 -3.21 14.81
N CYS A 29 -6.84 -2.15 13.99
CA CYS A 29 -6.19 -0.91 14.43
C CYS A 29 -7.14 0.29 14.44
N MET A 30 -8.43 0.07 14.14
CA MET A 30 -9.52 0.98 14.47
C MET A 30 -10.24 0.46 15.72
N SER A 31 -9.50 0.18 16.80
CA SER A 31 -10.15 0.39 18.09
C SER A 31 -10.53 1.86 18.10
N PRO A 32 -11.83 2.23 18.20
CA PRO A 32 -12.18 3.63 18.39
C PRO A 32 -11.34 4.08 19.58
N THR A 33 -10.50 5.09 19.39
CA THR A 33 -9.88 5.79 20.51
C THR A 33 -10.96 5.99 21.56
N PRO A 34 -10.73 5.61 22.83
CA PRO A 34 -11.73 5.79 23.87
C PRO A 34 -11.98 7.29 23.96
N ASN A 35 -13.04 7.74 23.30
CA ASN A 35 -13.40 9.13 23.03
C ASN A 35 -12.47 9.88 22.02
N PRO A 36 -12.96 10.29 20.84
CA PRO A 36 -12.18 11.10 19.91
C PRO A 36 -11.90 12.51 20.46
N ILE A 37 -10.73 13.06 20.13
CA ILE A 37 -10.17 14.33 20.65
C ILE A 37 -11.21 15.47 20.69
N TYR A 38 -12.04 15.60 19.65
CA TYR A 38 -13.05 16.67 19.53
C TYR A 38 -14.16 16.63 20.60
N LYS A 39 -14.29 15.54 21.37
CA LYS A 39 -15.26 15.41 22.46
C LYS A 39 -14.74 15.87 23.81
N HIS A 40 -13.44 16.05 23.97
CA HIS A 40 -12.82 16.52 25.21
C HIS A 40 -12.87 18.03 25.32
N ALA A 41 -12.83 18.59 26.54
CA ALA A 41 -12.75 20.04 26.74
C ALA A 41 -11.34 20.57 26.45
N PRO A 42 -11.18 21.83 25.96
CA PRO A 42 -9.86 22.42 25.70
C PRO A 42 -8.89 22.33 26.90
N GLN A 43 -9.39 22.48 28.12
CA GLN A 43 -8.63 22.45 29.38
C GLN A 43 -7.96 21.08 29.64
N GLU A 44 -8.49 20.01 29.06
CA GLU A 44 -7.91 18.66 29.23
C GLU A 44 -6.55 18.56 28.54
N TYR A 45 -6.38 19.23 27.40
CA TYR A 45 -5.14 19.27 26.63
C TYR A 45 -4.29 20.52 26.88
N PHE A 46 -4.93 21.68 27.07
CA PHE A 46 -4.29 22.98 27.26
C PHE A 46 -4.81 23.63 28.56
N PRO A 47 -4.25 23.27 29.73
CA PRO A 47 -4.86 23.62 31.03
C PRO A 47 -4.66 25.07 31.49
N ALA A 48 -3.74 25.83 30.87
CA ALA A 48 -3.34 27.16 31.33
C ALA A 48 -3.37 28.19 30.20
N ALA A 49 -3.67 29.44 30.53
CA ALA A 49 -3.54 30.57 29.61
C ALA A 49 -2.05 30.84 29.28
N PRO A 50 -1.72 31.35 28.07
CA PRO A 50 -2.65 31.70 26.99
C PRO A 50 -3.08 30.53 26.09
N ALA A 51 -2.44 29.36 26.22
CA ALA A 51 -2.73 28.18 25.40
C ALA A 51 -4.19 27.71 25.49
N LEU A 52 -4.80 27.76 26.68
CA LEU A 52 -6.21 27.45 26.87
C LEU A 52 -7.12 28.37 26.06
N THR A 53 -6.86 29.68 26.10
CA THR A 53 -7.64 30.69 25.40
C THR A 53 -7.56 30.47 23.89
N LEU A 54 -6.36 30.16 23.36
CA LEU A 54 -6.19 29.80 21.97
C LEU A 54 -6.96 28.53 21.60
N ALA A 55 -6.89 27.48 22.43
CA ALA A 55 -7.61 26.22 22.19
C ALA A 55 -9.15 26.40 22.19
N GLN A 56 -9.67 27.33 23.00
CA GLN A 56 -11.09 27.71 23.01
C GLN A 56 -11.46 28.45 21.72
N ALA A 57 -10.65 29.41 21.26
CA ALA A 57 -10.86 30.12 20.00
C ALA A 57 -10.85 29.16 18.79
N ILE A 58 -9.89 28.22 18.74
CA ILE A 58 -9.82 27.17 17.72
C ILE A 58 -11.08 26.30 17.75
N ARG A 59 -11.57 25.91 18.94
CA ARG A 59 -12.79 25.10 19.06
C ARG A 59 -14.04 25.86 18.60
N ALA A 60 -14.05 27.18 18.67
CA ALA A 60 -15.13 28.02 18.15
C ALA A 60 -14.99 28.33 16.65
N ASP A 61 -13.90 27.91 16.01
CA ASP A 61 -13.46 28.35 14.67
C ASP A 61 -13.41 29.89 14.52
N ASP A 62 -13.06 30.58 15.60
CA ASP A 62 -12.99 32.03 15.65
C ASP A 62 -11.59 32.52 15.30
N VAL A 63 -11.37 32.75 14.00
CA VAL A 63 -10.09 33.25 13.47
C VAL A 63 -9.70 34.60 14.07
N ALA A 64 -10.67 35.50 14.33
CA ALA A 64 -10.35 36.81 14.89
C ALA A 64 -9.85 36.68 16.34
N ALA A 65 -10.43 35.75 17.12
CA ALA A 65 -9.94 35.44 18.45
C ALA A 65 -8.57 34.73 18.42
N ILE A 66 -8.32 33.84 17.45
CA ILE A 66 -6.99 33.23 17.24
C ILE A 66 -5.95 34.33 17.00
N ASP A 67 -6.21 35.23 16.06
CA ASP A 67 -5.31 36.34 15.72
C ASP A 67 -5.08 37.26 16.93
N ALA A 68 -6.13 37.55 17.69
CA ALA A 68 -6.05 38.37 18.89
C ALA A 68 -5.17 37.74 19.98
N VAL A 69 -5.24 36.40 20.16
CA VAL A 69 -4.41 35.71 21.15
C VAL A 69 -2.93 35.78 20.77
N PHE A 70 -2.56 35.54 19.51
CA PHE A 70 -1.16 35.69 19.08
C PHE A 70 -0.67 37.14 19.12
N ALA A 71 -1.55 38.12 18.87
CA ALA A 71 -1.20 39.53 19.00
C ALA A 71 -0.94 39.94 20.46
N GLN A 72 -1.71 39.40 21.42
CA GLN A 72 -1.53 39.67 22.86
C GLN A 72 -0.36 38.89 23.47
N HIS A 73 -0.05 37.72 22.91
CA HIS A 73 0.98 36.80 23.40
C HIS A 73 1.94 36.42 22.26
N PRO A 74 2.80 37.36 21.80
CA PRO A 74 3.72 37.10 20.69
C PRO A 74 4.80 36.03 21.00
N ASP A 75 4.96 35.67 22.27
CA ASP A 75 5.84 34.62 22.77
C ASP A 75 5.18 33.24 22.78
N LEU A 76 3.87 33.14 22.54
CA LEU A 76 3.17 31.86 22.45
C LEU A 76 3.62 31.08 21.21
N ASP A 77 4.35 29.99 21.43
CA ASP A 77 4.76 29.08 20.36
C ASP A 77 3.52 28.46 19.67
N PRO A 78 3.27 28.73 18.36
CA PRO A 78 2.17 28.13 17.61
C PRO A 78 2.31 26.60 17.48
N ASN A 79 3.51 26.05 17.75
CA ASN A 79 3.81 24.61 17.71
C ASN A 79 3.74 23.92 19.08
N LEU A 80 3.30 24.64 20.12
CA LEU A 80 3.14 24.08 21.46
C LEU A 80 2.28 22.81 21.41
N ALA A 81 2.81 21.74 22.02
CA ALA A 81 2.09 20.51 22.25
C ALA A 81 1.49 20.55 23.66
N GLY A 82 0.17 20.42 23.74
CA GLY A 82 -0.55 20.18 24.97
C GLY A 82 -0.32 18.77 25.50
N ARG A 83 -1.18 18.32 26.41
CA ARG A 83 -1.14 16.94 26.93
C ARG A 83 -1.26 15.93 25.79
N GLN A 84 -0.64 14.76 25.97
CA GLN A 84 -0.67 13.66 24.99
C GLN A 84 -0.14 14.05 23.59
N GLY A 85 0.70 15.10 23.50
CA GLY A 85 1.31 15.52 22.23
C GLY A 85 0.35 16.24 21.28
N VAL A 86 -0.86 16.61 21.72
CA VAL A 86 -1.83 17.33 20.88
C VAL A 86 -1.38 18.77 20.65
N THR A 87 -1.06 19.12 19.41
CA THR A 87 -0.74 20.50 19.02
C THR A 87 -1.99 21.32 18.73
N PHE A 88 -1.88 22.65 18.67
CA PHE A 88 -3.00 23.49 18.21
C PHE A 88 -3.46 23.14 16.80
N LEU A 89 -2.51 22.83 15.90
CA LEU A 89 -2.84 22.42 14.53
C LEU A 89 -3.60 21.09 14.51
N PHE A 90 -3.21 20.11 15.34
CA PHE A 90 -3.95 18.86 15.46
C PHE A 90 -5.33 19.07 16.12
N TRP A 91 -5.43 19.99 17.08
CA TRP A 91 -6.71 20.37 17.69
C TRP A 91 -7.68 20.96 16.65
N ALA A 92 -7.24 21.91 15.83
CA ALA A 92 -8.02 22.46 14.71
C ALA A 92 -8.43 21.38 13.71
N TYR A 93 -7.50 20.48 13.36
CA TYR A 93 -7.78 19.34 12.49
C TYR A 93 -8.83 18.40 13.07
N ALA A 94 -8.74 18.04 14.35
CA ALA A 94 -9.68 17.13 15.01
C ALA A 94 -11.11 17.67 15.04
N HIS A 95 -11.27 19.00 15.03
CA HIS A 95 -12.55 19.70 14.91
C HIS A 95 -12.98 19.98 13.46
N HIS A 96 -12.18 19.59 12.47
CA HIS A 96 -12.38 19.84 11.04
C HIS A 96 -12.43 21.34 10.67
N HIS A 97 -11.72 22.19 11.43
CA HIS A 97 -11.76 23.64 11.29
C HIS A 97 -10.66 24.13 10.33
N VAL A 98 -10.97 24.11 9.03
CA VAL A 98 -10.03 24.53 7.97
C VAL A 98 -9.60 25.99 8.13
N ARG A 99 -10.51 26.88 8.56
CA ARG A 99 -10.19 28.30 8.77
C ARG A 99 -9.18 28.46 9.90
N SER A 100 -9.40 27.78 11.02
CA SER A 100 -8.43 27.71 12.11
C SER A 100 -7.09 27.09 11.71
N LEU A 101 -7.07 26.02 10.89
CA LEU A 101 -5.82 25.46 10.36
C LEU A 101 -5.01 26.51 9.59
N ARG A 102 -5.67 27.25 8.68
CA ARG A 102 -5.03 28.30 7.88
C ARG A 102 -4.51 29.43 8.76
N ALA A 103 -5.28 29.87 9.74
CA ALA A 103 -4.86 30.91 10.69
C ALA A 103 -3.63 30.48 11.50
N LEU A 104 -3.63 29.25 12.05
CA LEU A 104 -2.50 28.73 12.81
C LEU A 104 -1.21 28.65 11.99
N VAL A 105 -1.28 28.18 10.74
CA VAL A 105 -0.11 28.14 9.85
C VAL A 105 0.35 29.56 9.49
N ALA A 106 -0.56 30.52 9.31
CA ALA A 106 -0.21 31.94 9.11
C ALA A 106 0.54 32.54 10.31
N HIS A 107 0.28 32.05 11.52
CA HIS A 107 1.02 32.38 12.74
C HIS A 107 2.27 31.51 12.98
N GLY A 108 2.65 30.63 12.05
CA GLY A 108 3.88 29.85 12.11
C GLY A 108 3.74 28.43 12.66
N ALA A 109 2.52 27.89 12.77
CA ALA A 109 2.34 26.47 13.03
C ALA A 109 2.90 25.63 11.87
N ASP A 110 3.73 24.64 12.17
CA ASP A 110 4.37 23.76 11.19
C ASP A 110 3.49 22.55 10.88
N ALA A 111 2.96 22.49 9.65
CA ALA A 111 2.17 21.38 9.15
C ALA A 111 2.96 20.06 9.00
N ASN A 112 4.29 20.12 9.06
CA ASN A 112 5.20 18.99 8.94
C ASN A 112 5.73 18.49 10.29
N ARG A 113 5.33 19.13 11.40
CA ARG A 113 5.75 18.71 12.72
C ARG A 113 5.29 17.28 13.02
N PRO A 114 6.19 16.37 13.44
CA PRO A 114 5.79 15.05 13.90
C PRO A 114 4.90 15.14 15.15
N LEU A 115 3.82 14.38 15.15
CA LEU A 115 2.93 14.19 16.29
C LEU A 115 3.39 12.97 17.09
N LEU A 116 3.59 13.17 18.40
CA LEU A 116 3.96 12.10 19.34
C LEU A 116 2.71 11.69 20.11
N LEU A 117 1.99 10.70 19.60
CA LEU A 117 0.70 10.28 20.14
C LEU A 117 0.84 9.01 21.00
N PRO A 118 0.14 8.88 22.12
CA PRO A 118 0.15 7.65 22.91
C PRO A 118 -0.36 6.46 22.09
N ASN A 119 0.30 5.32 22.22
CA ASN A 119 -0.11 4.08 21.56
C ASN A 119 -0.73 3.07 22.53
N ALA A 120 -1.43 2.07 21.97
CA ALA A 120 -2.14 1.05 22.76
C ALA A 120 -1.21 0.15 23.60
N LYS A 121 0.11 0.20 23.37
CA LYS A 121 1.13 -0.57 24.09
C LYS A 121 1.75 0.23 25.24
N GLY A 122 1.22 1.42 25.56
CA GLY A 122 1.75 2.31 26.59
C GLY A 122 2.99 3.09 26.16
N GLY A 123 3.35 3.07 24.88
CA GLY A 123 4.42 3.88 24.27
C GLY A 123 3.88 5.10 23.54
N THR A 124 4.71 5.69 22.68
CA THR A 124 4.33 6.77 21.77
C THR A 124 4.61 6.37 20.33
N ASP A 125 3.65 6.62 19.45
CA ASP A 125 3.82 6.52 18.01
C ASP A 125 4.15 7.91 17.45
N THR A 126 5.02 7.94 16.45
CA THR A 126 5.33 9.15 15.71
C THR A 126 4.60 9.12 14.38
N THR A 127 3.74 10.11 14.12
CA THR A 127 3.03 10.25 12.85
C THR A 127 3.02 11.72 12.40
N HIS A 128 2.39 12.00 11.27
CA HIS A 128 2.21 13.35 10.75
C HIS A 128 0.73 13.59 10.51
N LEU A 129 0.29 14.85 10.64
CA LEU A 129 -1.11 15.21 10.43
C LEU A 129 -1.60 14.82 9.02
N LEU A 130 -0.71 14.86 8.03
CA LEU A 130 -1.00 14.42 6.67
C LEU A 130 -1.30 12.90 6.56
N ASN A 131 -0.64 12.04 7.34
CA ASN A 131 -0.98 10.61 7.37
C ASN A 131 -2.40 10.41 7.91
N ILE A 132 -2.73 11.09 9.01
CA ILE A 132 -4.06 11.05 9.62
C ILE A 132 -5.12 11.53 8.60
N ALA A 133 -4.83 12.59 7.84
CA ALA A 133 -5.71 13.10 6.78
C ALA A 133 -5.84 12.15 5.58
N THR A 134 -4.76 11.45 5.25
CA THR A 134 -4.75 10.48 4.15
C THR A 134 -5.63 9.28 4.46
N GLU A 135 -5.71 8.86 5.73
CA GLU A 135 -6.49 7.70 6.19
C GLU A 135 -7.90 8.06 6.70
N GLY A 136 -8.10 9.28 7.22
CA GLY A 136 -9.38 9.77 7.74
C GLY A 136 -10.37 10.16 6.64
N PRO A 137 -11.69 10.24 6.87
CA PRO A 137 -12.67 10.41 5.79
C PRO A 137 -12.80 11.84 5.21
N GLN A 138 -12.10 12.85 5.75
CA GLN A 138 -12.28 14.26 5.38
C GLN A 138 -11.31 14.71 4.28
N ASP A 139 -11.73 14.62 3.02
CA ASP A 139 -10.91 15.05 1.86
C ASP A 139 -10.54 16.55 1.92
N GLU A 140 -11.43 17.40 2.43
CA GLU A 140 -11.18 18.84 2.57
C GLU A 140 -9.98 19.13 3.48
N LEU A 141 -9.79 18.36 4.56
CA LEU A 141 -8.65 18.53 5.46
C LEU A 141 -7.34 18.08 4.80
N LEU A 142 -7.38 17.00 4.02
CA LEU A 142 -6.21 16.57 3.25
C LEU A 142 -5.79 17.65 2.24
N VAL A 143 -6.75 18.20 1.50
CA VAL A 143 -6.50 19.32 0.57
C VAL A 143 -5.94 20.53 1.30
N ALA A 144 -6.56 20.94 2.41
CA ALA A 144 -6.13 22.09 3.19
C ALA A 144 -4.70 21.92 3.73
N LEU A 145 -4.33 20.75 4.26
CA LEU A 145 -2.98 20.50 4.75
C LEU A 145 -1.94 20.56 3.63
N LEU A 146 -2.24 19.95 2.48
CA LEU A 146 -1.36 20.00 1.32
C LEU A 146 -1.24 21.42 0.76
N ASP A 147 -2.32 22.22 0.76
CA ASP A 147 -2.29 23.65 0.39
C ASP A 147 -1.45 24.48 1.36
N LEU A 148 -1.38 24.05 2.63
CA LEU A 148 -0.60 24.67 3.70
C LEU A 148 0.85 24.18 3.77
N GLY A 149 1.32 23.44 2.75
CA GLY A 149 2.72 23.02 2.65
C GLY A 149 3.06 21.75 3.43
N ALA A 150 2.06 20.94 3.81
CA ALA A 150 2.33 19.60 4.34
C ALA A 150 3.05 18.74 3.30
N ASN A 151 4.09 18.02 3.74
CA ASN A 151 4.97 17.23 2.92
C ASN A 151 4.25 15.93 2.49
N PRO A 152 3.98 15.72 1.20
CA PRO A 152 3.29 14.53 0.71
C PRO A 152 4.11 13.23 0.84
N ASN A 153 5.39 13.34 1.24
CA ASN A 153 6.32 12.22 1.41
C ASN A 153 6.50 11.77 2.86
N VAL A 154 5.61 12.19 3.77
CA VAL A 154 5.61 11.65 5.13
C VAL A 154 5.34 10.14 5.13
N VAL A 155 5.85 9.48 6.16
CA VAL A 155 5.62 8.07 6.44
C VAL A 155 4.90 7.92 7.78
N ASP A 156 4.07 6.90 7.91
CA ASP A 156 3.44 6.52 9.18
C ASP A 156 4.42 5.81 10.13
N GLU A 157 3.94 5.40 11.30
CA GLU A 157 4.72 4.69 12.32
C GLU A 157 5.24 3.32 11.83
N ARG A 158 4.62 2.75 10.80
CA ARG A 158 5.02 1.50 10.14
C ARG A 158 5.99 1.74 8.97
N LYS A 159 6.43 2.98 8.77
CA LYS A 159 7.26 3.44 7.65
C LYS A 159 6.58 3.30 6.30
N VAL A 160 5.25 3.36 6.26
CA VAL A 160 4.47 3.36 5.02
C VAL A 160 4.31 4.80 4.53
N PRO A 161 4.73 5.14 3.30
CA PRO A 161 4.47 6.43 2.68
C PRO A 161 2.97 6.75 2.57
N ALA A 162 2.59 8.02 2.75
CA ALA A 162 1.20 8.47 2.58
C ALA A 162 0.59 8.01 1.24
N LEU A 163 1.36 8.05 0.15
CA LEU A 163 0.94 7.56 -1.16
C LEU A 163 0.47 6.09 -1.12
N LEU A 164 1.18 5.23 -0.39
CA LEU A 164 0.81 3.82 -0.23
C LEU A 164 -0.37 3.63 0.72
N ASN A 165 -0.51 4.43 1.77
CA ASN A 165 -1.70 4.40 2.61
C ASN A 165 -2.98 4.69 1.79
N ALA A 166 -2.95 5.68 0.89
CA ALA A 166 -4.06 5.95 -0.03
C ALA A 166 -4.40 4.75 -0.95
N VAL A 167 -3.38 4.00 -1.39
CA VAL A 167 -3.56 2.76 -2.17
C VAL A 167 -4.16 1.64 -1.32
N TYR A 168 -3.66 1.42 -0.10
CA TYR A 168 -4.11 0.34 0.78
C TYR A 168 -5.57 0.49 1.23
N ILE A 169 -6.06 1.74 1.35
CA ILE A 169 -7.47 2.02 1.63
C ILE A 169 -8.33 2.12 0.36
N ASN A 170 -7.77 1.83 -0.82
CA ASN A 170 -8.42 1.93 -2.13
C ASN A 170 -8.97 3.32 -2.48
N ASN A 171 -8.38 4.40 -1.95
CA ASN A 171 -8.79 5.77 -2.22
C ASN A 171 -7.89 6.42 -3.29
N TYR A 172 -8.19 6.09 -4.55
CA TYR A 172 -7.43 6.59 -5.70
C TYR A 172 -7.54 8.10 -5.93
N PRO A 173 -8.66 8.79 -5.63
CA PRO A 173 -8.69 10.26 -5.60
C PRO A 173 -7.60 10.86 -4.72
N ARG A 174 -7.39 10.31 -3.51
CA ARG A 174 -6.29 10.76 -2.61
C ARG A 174 -4.91 10.41 -3.13
N MET A 175 -4.75 9.22 -3.70
CA MET A 175 -3.50 8.85 -4.38
C MET A 175 -3.14 9.87 -5.46
N LYS A 176 -4.11 10.23 -6.31
CA LYS A 176 -3.93 11.24 -7.37
C LYS A 176 -3.59 12.61 -6.79
N LEU A 177 -4.34 13.07 -5.78
CA LEU A 177 -4.06 14.33 -5.08
C LEU A 177 -2.65 14.38 -4.49
N LEU A 178 -2.21 13.32 -3.79
CA LEU A 178 -0.86 13.26 -3.22
C LEU A 178 0.21 13.36 -4.31
N LEU A 179 0.05 12.68 -5.45
CA LEU A 179 0.96 12.77 -6.59
C LEU A 179 0.94 14.17 -7.22
N ASP A 180 -0.22 14.80 -7.35
CA ASP A 180 -0.36 16.18 -7.85
C ASP A 180 0.33 17.19 -6.93
N ARG A 181 0.50 16.85 -5.65
CA ARG A 181 1.21 17.66 -4.65
C ARG A 181 2.67 17.26 -4.45
N GLY A 182 3.21 16.36 -5.25
CA GLY A 182 4.65 16.00 -5.25
C GLY A 182 5.02 14.79 -4.40
N ALA A 183 4.08 13.88 -4.11
CA ALA A 183 4.43 12.58 -3.55
C ALA A 183 5.38 11.82 -4.51
N ASN A 184 6.40 11.20 -3.94
CA ASN A 184 7.33 10.35 -4.64
C ASN A 184 6.59 9.10 -5.12
N ILE A 185 6.38 9.03 -6.44
CA ILE A 185 5.65 7.95 -7.12
C ILE A 185 6.26 6.56 -6.88
N ASP A 186 7.57 6.51 -6.61
CA ASP A 186 8.34 5.29 -6.38
C ASP A 186 8.67 5.06 -4.90
N ALA A 187 8.01 5.77 -3.98
CA ALA A 187 8.16 5.52 -2.55
C ALA A 187 7.78 4.08 -2.21
N THR A 188 8.55 3.46 -1.31
CA THR A 188 8.35 2.06 -0.91
C THR A 188 8.12 1.93 0.57
N ASP A 189 7.31 0.95 0.95
CA ASP A 189 7.22 0.49 2.34
C ASP A 189 8.42 -0.41 2.72
N SER A 190 8.38 -0.96 3.95
CA SER A 190 9.43 -1.86 4.47
C SER A 190 9.56 -3.19 3.70
N GLY A 191 8.51 -3.60 2.98
CA GLY A 191 8.53 -4.73 2.05
C GLY A 191 9.09 -4.37 0.68
N GLY A 192 9.38 -3.09 0.43
CA GLY A 192 9.85 -2.56 -0.84
C GLY A 192 8.77 -2.48 -1.92
N TYR A 193 7.49 -2.54 -1.56
CA TYR A 193 6.39 -2.39 -2.52
C TYR A 193 6.18 -0.93 -2.89
N THR A 194 6.03 -0.62 -4.17
CA THR A 194 5.59 0.70 -4.67
C THR A 194 4.09 0.70 -4.95
N ALA A 195 3.49 1.89 -5.09
CA ALA A 195 2.09 2.03 -5.49
C ALA A 195 1.75 1.21 -6.75
N ALA A 196 2.60 1.26 -7.78
CA ALA A 196 2.40 0.52 -9.02
C ALA A 196 2.42 -1.01 -8.80
N SER A 197 3.39 -1.54 -8.05
CA SER A 197 3.48 -2.99 -7.77
C SER A 197 2.33 -3.50 -6.89
N THR A 198 1.90 -2.69 -5.92
CA THR A 198 0.75 -3.00 -5.05
C THR A 198 -0.53 -3.04 -5.86
N LEU A 199 -0.79 -2.02 -6.70
CA LEU A 199 -1.98 -1.98 -7.55
C LEU A 199 -2.02 -3.12 -8.57
N ALA A 200 -0.88 -3.49 -9.15
CA ALA A 200 -0.78 -4.64 -10.05
C ALA A 200 -1.12 -5.95 -9.33
N SER A 201 -0.65 -6.11 -8.08
CA SER A 201 -0.98 -7.26 -7.23
C SER A 201 -2.47 -7.34 -6.87
N LEU A 202 -3.12 -6.18 -6.71
CA LEU A 202 -4.55 -6.01 -6.48
C LEU A 202 -5.40 -6.06 -7.77
N ASN A 203 -4.79 -6.32 -8.94
CA ASN A 203 -5.41 -6.35 -10.26
C ASN A 203 -6.02 -5.01 -10.71
N ASN A 204 -5.61 -3.88 -10.13
CA ASN A 204 -6.07 -2.56 -10.54
C ASN A 204 -5.16 -1.96 -11.63
N PHE A 205 -5.22 -2.54 -12.83
CA PHE A 205 -4.39 -2.14 -13.96
C PHE A 205 -4.73 -0.75 -14.52
N GLU A 206 -5.91 -0.22 -14.24
CA GLU A 206 -6.26 1.17 -14.59
C GLU A 206 -5.35 2.15 -13.84
N MET A 207 -5.19 1.95 -12.53
CA MET A 207 -4.30 2.78 -11.71
C MET A 207 -2.83 2.45 -11.89
N VAL A 208 -2.47 1.21 -12.25
CA VAL A 208 -1.12 0.91 -12.74
C VAL A 208 -0.80 1.74 -13.98
N TYR A 209 -1.68 1.73 -14.99
CA TYR A 209 -1.48 2.50 -16.22
C TYR A 209 -1.33 4.00 -15.90
N TYR A 210 -2.21 4.55 -15.05
CA TYR A 210 -2.11 5.95 -14.60
C TYR A 210 -0.74 6.27 -13.98
N LEU A 211 -0.20 5.41 -13.12
CA LEU A 211 1.11 5.62 -12.51
C LEU A 211 2.26 5.51 -13.53
N LEU A 212 2.19 4.55 -14.45
CA LEU A 212 3.19 4.38 -15.52
C LEU A 212 3.26 5.62 -16.42
N GLU A 213 2.11 6.16 -16.82
CA GLU A 213 2.04 7.41 -17.60
C GLU A 213 2.62 8.62 -16.85
N ARG A 214 2.67 8.56 -15.52
CA ARG A 214 3.30 9.57 -14.65
C ARG A 214 4.77 9.27 -14.32
N GLY A 215 5.37 8.27 -14.96
CA GLY A 215 6.78 7.93 -14.81
C GLY A 215 7.10 7.00 -13.65
N ALA A 216 6.11 6.25 -13.11
CA ALA A 216 6.38 5.22 -12.11
C ALA A 216 7.33 4.15 -12.65
N ASN A 217 8.28 3.72 -11.83
CA ASN A 217 9.21 2.68 -12.20
C ASN A 217 8.53 1.30 -12.16
N TRP A 218 8.49 0.64 -13.32
CA TRP A 218 7.93 -0.69 -13.46
C TRP A 218 8.87 -1.81 -12.98
N ARG A 219 10.20 -1.60 -12.95
CA ARG A 219 11.26 -2.58 -12.63
C ARG A 219 11.59 -2.69 -11.14
N LYS A 220 10.66 -3.11 -10.28
CA LYS A 220 10.94 -3.29 -8.83
C LYS A 220 10.87 -4.75 -8.35
N PRO A 221 11.72 -5.18 -7.39
CA PRO A 221 11.96 -6.61 -7.12
C PRO A 221 10.81 -7.37 -6.43
N ASN A 222 9.82 -6.68 -5.86
CA ASN A 222 8.83 -7.29 -4.95
C ASN A 222 7.54 -7.76 -5.63
N GLY A 223 7.52 -7.83 -6.96
CA GLY A 223 6.35 -8.22 -7.74
C GLY A 223 6.21 -7.30 -8.94
N ASP A 224 7.14 -7.43 -9.88
CA ASP A 224 7.27 -6.59 -11.07
C ASP A 224 5.90 -6.39 -11.74
N VAL A 225 5.62 -5.15 -12.13
CA VAL A 225 4.41 -4.77 -12.86
C VAL A 225 4.25 -5.64 -14.11
N ALA A 226 5.34 -5.95 -14.80
CA ALA A 226 5.33 -6.82 -15.97
C ALA A 226 4.90 -8.26 -15.65
N LEU A 227 5.39 -8.81 -14.53
CA LEU A 227 5.04 -10.17 -14.11
C LEU A 227 3.56 -10.26 -13.72
N SER A 228 3.08 -9.28 -12.94
CA SER A 228 1.66 -9.18 -12.61
C SER A 228 0.79 -9.03 -13.86
N THR A 229 1.23 -8.22 -14.82
CA THR A 229 0.56 -8.03 -16.11
C THR A 229 0.50 -9.33 -16.92
N GLN A 230 1.55 -10.15 -16.89
CA GLN A 230 1.60 -11.45 -17.55
C GLN A 230 0.66 -12.48 -16.90
N GLU A 231 0.78 -12.70 -15.59
CA GLU A 231 0.23 -13.89 -14.92
C GLU A 231 -1.17 -13.69 -14.33
N LYS A 232 -1.61 -12.46 -14.03
CA LYS A 232 -2.89 -12.26 -13.34
C LYS A 232 -4.06 -12.52 -14.29
N ALA A 233 -4.83 -13.58 -14.03
CA ALA A 233 -6.08 -13.82 -14.73
C ALA A 233 -7.20 -12.97 -14.11
N ILE A 234 -7.64 -11.93 -14.82
CA ILE A 234 -8.76 -11.09 -14.39
C ILE A 234 -10.05 -11.59 -15.05
N GLY A 235 -11.10 -11.79 -14.25
CA GLY A 235 -12.37 -12.35 -14.71
C GLY A 235 -13.31 -11.34 -15.39
N ASN A 236 -12.90 -10.08 -15.55
CA ASN A 236 -13.75 -9.00 -16.07
C ASN A 236 -13.09 -8.33 -17.28
N GLU A 237 -13.83 -8.23 -18.39
CA GLU A 237 -13.38 -7.68 -19.67
C GLU A 237 -12.81 -6.26 -19.54
N LYS A 238 -13.50 -5.36 -18.81
CA LYS A 238 -13.02 -3.98 -18.60
C LYS A 238 -11.65 -3.95 -17.91
N SER A 239 -11.47 -4.77 -16.89
CA SER A 239 -10.20 -4.84 -16.15
C SER A 239 -9.11 -5.49 -16.99
N THR A 240 -9.44 -6.51 -17.80
CA THR A 240 -8.52 -7.13 -18.76
C THR A 240 -8.09 -6.13 -19.84
N ALA A 241 -8.98 -5.26 -20.32
CA ALA A 241 -8.61 -4.22 -21.28
C ALA A 241 -7.54 -3.26 -20.72
N TRP A 242 -7.63 -2.90 -19.43
CA TRP A 242 -6.57 -2.13 -18.76
C TRP A 242 -5.27 -2.91 -18.59
N GLN A 243 -5.35 -4.20 -18.26
CA GLN A 243 -4.18 -5.07 -18.19
C GLN A 243 -3.46 -5.17 -19.55
N ILE A 244 -4.22 -5.28 -20.64
CA ILE A 244 -3.71 -5.25 -22.01
C ILE A 244 -3.03 -3.90 -22.29
N LYS A 245 -3.66 -2.77 -21.94
CA LYS A 245 -3.03 -1.44 -22.08
C LYS A 245 -1.69 -1.35 -21.35
N VAL A 246 -1.61 -1.88 -20.12
CA VAL A 246 -0.33 -1.95 -19.39
C VAL A 246 0.69 -2.82 -20.13
N LYS A 247 0.29 -3.96 -20.70
CA LYS A 247 1.19 -4.80 -21.50
C LYS A 247 1.73 -4.07 -22.73
N HIS A 248 0.86 -3.38 -23.48
CA HIS A 248 1.27 -2.55 -24.61
C HIS A 248 2.25 -1.45 -24.19
N TRP A 249 1.95 -0.75 -23.10
CA TRP A 249 2.84 0.26 -22.55
C TRP A 249 4.23 -0.33 -22.23
N LEU A 250 4.27 -1.47 -21.55
CA LEU A 250 5.52 -2.15 -21.19
C LEU A 250 6.33 -2.57 -22.43
N LEU A 251 5.68 -3.14 -23.44
CA LEU A 251 6.31 -3.49 -24.72
C LEU A 251 6.94 -2.27 -25.40
N ALA A 252 6.21 -1.14 -25.42
CA ALA A 252 6.72 0.12 -25.97
C ALA A 252 7.93 0.66 -25.19
N HIS A 253 8.08 0.28 -23.91
CA HIS A 253 9.20 0.65 -23.04
C HIS A 253 10.27 -0.47 -22.92
N GLY A 254 10.30 -1.39 -23.89
CA GLY A 254 11.38 -2.37 -24.04
C GLY A 254 11.26 -3.60 -23.13
N VAL A 255 10.09 -3.84 -22.52
CA VAL A 255 9.83 -5.09 -21.81
C VAL A 255 9.67 -6.21 -22.82
N GLN A 256 10.47 -7.26 -22.68
CA GLN A 256 10.32 -8.47 -23.48
C GLN A 256 9.46 -9.47 -22.70
N PHE A 257 8.36 -9.90 -23.32
CA PHE A 257 7.52 -10.99 -22.80
C PHE A 257 7.89 -12.31 -23.49
N PRO A 258 7.84 -13.45 -22.78
CA PRO A 258 7.54 -13.56 -21.36
C PRO A 258 8.61 -13.00 -20.44
N VAL A 259 8.17 -12.42 -19.32
CA VAL A 259 9.04 -12.14 -18.18
C VAL A 259 9.20 -13.38 -17.29
N PRO A 260 10.33 -13.53 -16.57
CA PRO A 260 10.57 -14.68 -15.70
C PRO A 260 9.46 -14.87 -14.65
N SER A 261 8.95 -16.09 -14.51
CA SER A 261 7.82 -16.38 -13.62
C SER A 261 8.16 -16.26 -12.12
N SER A 262 7.14 -16.03 -11.29
CA SER A 262 7.27 -15.90 -9.83
C SER A 262 7.88 -17.14 -9.15
N GLY A 263 7.66 -18.33 -9.73
CA GLY A 263 8.20 -19.61 -9.25
C GLY A 263 9.62 -19.93 -9.73
N ALA A 264 10.20 -19.09 -10.61
CA ALA A 264 11.47 -19.37 -11.26
C ALA A 264 12.60 -19.59 -10.24
N LYS A 265 12.66 -18.85 -9.12
CA LYS A 265 13.80 -18.96 -8.20
C LYS A 265 13.93 -20.35 -7.55
N ARG A 266 12.83 -20.95 -7.07
CA ARG A 266 12.86 -22.27 -6.39
C ARG A 266 13.18 -23.40 -7.36
N TYR A 267 12.61 -23.34 -8.56
CA TYR A 267 12.77 -24.36 -9.59
C TYR A 267 13.80 -23.98 -10.65
N ALA A 268 14.63 -22.94 -10.45
CA ALA A 268 15.42 -22.32 -11.52
C ALA A 268 16.28 -23.34 -12.26
N THR A 269 17.11 -24.07 -11.51
CA THR A 269 18.02 -25.07 -12.06
C THR A 269 17.28 -26.27 -12.67
N ILE A 270 16.15 -26.67 -12.06
CA ILE A 270 15.34 -27.78 -12.54
C ILE A 270 14.65 -27.38 -13.85
N ARG A 271 14.07 -26.18 -13.90
CA ARG A 271 13.40 -25.64 -15.08
C ARG A 271 14.41 -25.45 -16.22
N GLN A 272 15.61 -24.94 -15.95
CA GLN A 272 16.66 -24.82 -16.96
C GLN A 272 17.03 -26.17 -17.58
N ARG A 273 17.09 -27.24 -16.78
CA ARG A 273 17.34 -28.60 -17.28
C ARG A 273 16.15 -29.16 -18.05
N TRP A 274 14.94 -28.98 -17.53
CA TRP A 274 13.72 -29.47 -18.16
C TRP A 274 13.46 -28.79 -19.51
N GLU A 275 13.77 -27.51 -19.64
CA GLU A 275 13.70 -26.75 -20.90
C GLU A 275 14.62 -27.33 -22.00
N GLN A 276 15.61 -28.19 -21.65
CA GLN A 276 16.44 -28.88 -22.63
C GLN A 276 15.79 -30.17 -23.19
N THR A 277 14.69 -30.65 -22.63
CA THR A 277 13.97 -31.82 -23.18
C THR A 277 13.05 -31.40 -24.33
N PRO A 278 12.63 -32.32 -25.22
CA PRO A 278 11.66 -32.00 -26.26
C PRO A 278 10.36 -31.37 -25.72
N GLU A 279 9.87 -31.85 -24.58
CA GLU A 279 8.66 -31.32 -23.92
C GLU A 279 8.88 -29.90 -23.38
N GLY A 280 10.03 -29.64 -22.76
CA GLY A 280 10.38 -28.31 -22.27
C GLY A 280 10.54 -27.29 -23.39
N HIS A 281 11.22 -27.67 -24.48
CA HIS A 281 11.34 -26.84 -25.69
C HIS A 281 9.96 -26.53 -26.29
N ALA A 282 9.10 -27.55 -26.45
CA ALA A 282 7.76 -27.36 -27.01
C ALA A 282 6.89 -26.42 -26.15
N TRP A 283 7.03 -26.49 -24.82
CA TRP A 283 6.38 -25.54 -23.92
C TRP A 283 6.97 -24.12 -24.07
N ARG A 284 8.30 -23.99 -24.16
CA ARG A 284 8.97 -22.70 -24.32
C ARG A 284 8.51 -21.98 -25.58
N THR A 285 8.47 -22.67 -26.71
CA THR A 285 7.94 -22.15 -27.97
C THR A 285 6.51 -21.62 -27.83
N LYS A 286 5.64 -22.29 -27.07
CA LYS A 286 4.27 -21.81 -26.81
C LYS A 286 4.26 -20.52 -26.00
N LEU A 287 5.08 -20.42 -24.94
CA LEU A 287 5.15 -19.19 -24.15
C LEU A 287 5.74 -18.02 -24.94
N ASP A 288 6.74 -18.26 -25.78
CA ASP A 288 7.31 -17.20 -26.63
C ASP A 288 6.26 -16.72 -27.65
N ALA A 289 5.46 -17.63 -28.21
CA ALA A 289 4.34 -17.28 -29.10
C ALA A 289 3.23 -16.47 -28.40
N LEU A 290 2.97 -16.71 -27.10
CA LEU A 290 2.06 -15.88 -26.30
C LEU A 290 2.69 -14.53 -25.93
N GLY A 291 4.00 -14.51 -25.68
CA GLY A 291 4.80 -13.32 -25.41
C GLY A 291 4.74 -12.31 -26.54
N ALA A 292 4.89 -12.82 -27.77
CA ALA A 292 4.80 -12.05 -29.00
C ALA A 292 3.41 -11.45 -29.28
N GLN A 293 2.34 -11.96 -28.64
CA GLN A 293 0.98 -11.46 -28.81
C GLN A 293 0.66 -10.39 -27.76
N PRO A 294 0.60 -9.09 -28.12
CA PRO A 294 0.49 -8.01 -27.14
C PRO A 294 -0.84 -8.00 -26.38
N ASP A 295 -1.91 -8.53 -26.96
CA ASP A 295 -3.24 -8.58 -26.34
C ASP A 295 -3.47 -9.78 -25.42
N VAL A 296 -2.50 -10.70 -25.35
CA VAL A 296 -2.63 -11.93 -24.56
C VAL A 296 -2.03 -11.77 -23.17
N VAL A 297 -2.90 -11.80 -22.15
CA VAL A 297 -2.57 -11.65 -20.72
C VAL A 297 -3.32 -12.67 -19.86
N GLY A 298 -2.86 -12.89 -18.63
CA GLY A 298 -3.59 -13.64 -17.61
C GLY A 298 -3.81 -15.13 -17.94
N LYS A 299 -5.06 -15.55 -18.16
CA LYS A 299 -5.47 -16.96 -18.17
C LYS A 299 -4.71 -17.82 -19.17
N ALA A 300 -4.37 -17.28 -20.35
CA ALA A 300 -3.58 -18.00 -21.35
C ALA A 300 -2.20 -18.39 -20.79
N TRP A 301 -1.54 -17.46 -20.09
CA TRP A 301 -0.24 -17.68 -19.45
C TRP A 301 -0.33 -18.70 -18.32
N THR A 302 -1.28 -18.52 -17.40
CA THR A 302 -1.40 -19.43 -16.24
C THR A 302 -1.71 -20.85 -16.67
N THR A 303 -2.55 -21.03 -17.70
CA THR A 303 -2.87 -22.35 -18.25
C THR A 303 -1.61 -23.05 -18.78
N GLN A 304 -0.76 -22.34 -19.53
CA GLN A 304 0.48 -22.92 -20.03
C GLN A 304 1.51 -23.17 -18.92
N GLU A 305 1.62 -22.28 -17.93
CA GLU A 305 2.50 -22.46 -16.77
C GLU A 305 2.08 -23.63 -15.87
N ASP A 306 0.79 -23.84 -15.66
CA ASP A 306 0.26 -24.97 -14.88
C ASP A 306 0.52 -26.30 -15.60
N ALA A 307 0.27 -26.34 -16.91
CA ALA A 307 0.58 -27.51 -17.74
C ALA A 307 2.09 -27.84 -17.71
N ALA A 308 2.94 -26.82 -17.79
CA ALA A 308 4.39 -26.98 -17.70
C ALA A 308 4.83 -27.50 -16.34
N ARG A 309 4.24 -26.99 -15.26
CA ARG A 309 4.55 -27.44 -13.90
C ARG A 309 4.18 -28.91 -13.71
N ALA A 310 3.04 -29.35 -14.25
CA ALA A 310 2.63 -30.75 -14.21
C ALA A 310 3.58 -31.64 -15.03
N ALA A 311 3.93 -31.23 -16.25
CA ALA A 311 4.87 -31.95 -17.10
C ALA A 311 6.27 -32.05 -16.49
N MET A 312 6.78 -30.94 -15.96
CA MET A 312 8.08 -30.87 -15.27
C MET A 312 8.11 -31.79 -14.05
N LYS A 313 7.04 -31.84 -13.24
CA LYS A 313 6.94 -32.76 -12.10
C LYS A 313 6.97 -34.23 -12.54
N ALA A 314 6.26 -34.57 -13.61
CA ALA A 314 6.29 -35.93 -14.16
C ALA A 314 7.68 -36.31 -14.68
N TRP A 315 8.39 -35.38 -15.34
CA TRP A 315 9.78 -35.56 -15.76
C TRP A 315 10.72 -35.75 -14.56
N MET A 316 10.61 -34.91 -13.53
CA MET A 316 11.41 -35.06 -12.30
C MET A 316 11.26 -36.44 -11.66
N GLN A 317 10.04 -36.99 -11.63
CA GLN A 317 9.78 -38.33 -11.10
C GLN A 317 10.47 -39.41 -11.93
N LYS A 318 10.45 -39.31 -13.26
CA LYS A 318 11.13 -40.26 -14.16
C LYS A 318 12.64 -40.24 -14.00
N GLU A 319 13.22 -39.05 -13.82
CA GLU A 319 14.66 -38.83 -13.68
C GLU A 319 15.18 -39.00 -12.24
N GLY A 320 14.31 -39.34 -11.28
CA GLY A 320 14.69 -39.43 -9.87
C GLY A 320 15.14 -38.11 -9.23
N ILE A 321 14.70 -36.96 -9.77
CA ILE A 321 15.03 -35.63 -9.25
C ILE A 321 14.09 -35.29 -8.09
N ALA A 322 14.65 -35.08 -6.91
CA ALA A 322 13.89 -34.69 -5.73
C ALA A 322 13.27 -33.28 -5.88
N GLU A 323 12.06 -33.09 -5.35
CA GLU A 323 11.42 -31.78 -5.29
C GLU A 323 12.19 -30.87 -4.32
N PRO A 324 12.60 -29.65 -4.72
CA PRO A 324 13.28 -28.73 -3.82
C PRO A 324 12.42 -28.47 -2.57
N PRO A 325 13.01 -28.34 -1.37
CA PRO A 325 12.24 -28.00 -0.18
C PRO A 325 11.52 -26.65 -0.35
N PHE A 326 10.38 -26.47 0.33
CA PHE A 326 9.61 -25.23 0.29
C PHE A 326 10.37 -24.01 0.86
N PHE A 327 11.41 -24.27 1.66
CA PHE A 327 12.29 -23.27 2.26
C PHE A 327 13.74 -23.64 1.97
N THR A 328 14.47 -22.73 1.33
CA THR A 328 15.91 -22.61 1.55
C THR A 328 16.09 -21.44 2.52
N PRO A 329 16.33 -21.67 3.82
CA PRO A 329 16.83 -20.59 4.67
C PRO A 329 18.14 -20.14 4.03
N SER A 330 18.31 -18.83 3.80
CA SER A 330 19.64 -18.33 3.48
C SER A 330 20.53 -18.69 4.67
N VAL A 331 21.49 -19.59 4.48
CA VAL A 331 22.60 -19.69 5.40
C VAL A 331 23.33 -18.36 5.24
N LYS A 332 23.07 -17.41 6.15
CA LYS A 332 23.91 -16.22 6.29
C LYS A 332 25.31 -16.76 6.59
N LYS A 333 26.21 -16.67 5.61
CA LYS A 333 27.64 -16.64 5.85
C LYS A 333 28.02 -15.22 6.26
#